data_AF-A7RKJ5-F1
#
_entry.id   AF-A7RKJ5-F1
#
_cell.length_a   1.000
_cell.length_b   1.000
_cell.length_c   1.000
_cell.angle_alpha   90.00
_cell.angle_beta   90.00
_cell.angle_gamma   90.00
#
_symmetry.space_group_name_H-M   'P 1'
#
loop_
_entity.id
_entity.type
_entity.pdbx_description
1 polymer ?
#
loop_
_entity_poly.entity_id
_entity_poly.type
_entity_poly.pdbx_seq_one_letter_code
_entity_poly.pdbx_strand_id
1 'polypeptide(L)'
;QDTSDPIMCSYKLVNVSFDVWGLSQRVEAYVHKVVQDILLVGHRQAFAWIDLWYEMDINDVREYEKEMQEKTNNKVAVGVEEK
;
A
#
# COMPACT_ATOMS: atom_id res chain seq x y z
N GLN A 1 -7.69 -24.55 -17.86
CA GLN A 1 -6.23 -24.59 -17.69
C GLN A 1 -5.93 -23.50 -16.69
N ASP A 2 -5.65 -23.86 -15.44
CA ASP A 2 -5.25 -22.91 -14.38
C ASP A 2 -4.40 -23.71 -13.39
N THR A 3 -3.09 -23.71 -13.60
CA THR A 3 -2.11 -24.26 -12.66
C THR A 3 -1.04 -23.20 -12.45
N SER A 4 -1.39 -22.09 -11.82
CA SER A 4 -0.40 -21.22 -11.19
C SER A 4 0.01 -21.89 -9.88
N ASP A 5 1.31 -22.11 -9.70
CA ASP A 5 1.90 -22.62 -8.46
C ASP A 5 3.24 -21.87 -8.29
N PRO A 6 3.46 -21.12 -7.19
CA PRO A 6 2.60 -21.01 -6.00
C PRO A 6 1.39 -20.07 -6.14
N ILE A 7 0.31 -20.39 -5.41
CA ILE A 7 -0.83 -19.49 -5.14
C ILE A 7 -0.86 -19.17 -3.65
N MET A 8 -1.15 -17.91 -3.33
CA MET A 8 -1.34 -17.43 -1.96
C MET A 8 -2.58 -16.54 -1.84
N CYS A 9 -3.07 -16.36 -0.61
CA CYS A 9 -4.18 -15.46 -0.30
C CYS A 9 -3.87 -14.69 1.00
N SER A 10 -4.14 -13.38 1.03
CA SER A 10 -4.07 -12.58 2.25
C SER A 10 -5.46 -12.16 2.68
N TYR A 11 -5.82 -12.47 3.93
CA TYR A 11 -7.10 -12.08 4.53
C TYR A 11 -6.89 -10.79 5.34
N LYS A 12 -7.31 -9.65 4.78
CA LYS A 12 -7.13 -8.32 5.39
C LYS A 12 -8.45 -7.84 5.99
N LEU A 13 -8.63 -8.07 7.29
CA LEU A 13 -9.77 -7.54 8.05
C LEU A 13 -9.58 -6.03 8.28
N VAL A 14 -10.54 -5.22 7.82
CA VAL A 14 -10.51 -3.76 7.95
C VAL A 14 -11.61 -3.34 8.90
N ASN A 15 -11.25 -2.54 9.91
CA ASN A 15 -12.20 -1.90 10.81
C ASN A 15 -11.96 -0.38 10.78
N VAL A 16 -13.03 0.40 10.63
CA VAL A 16 -12.97 1.86 10.54
C VAL A 16 -13.93 2.45 11.58
N SER A 17 -13.48 3.46 12.31
CA SER A 17 -14.30 4.20 13.27
C SER A 17 -14.11 5.69 13.01
N PHE A 18 -15.20 6.40 12.77
CA PHE A 18 -15.21 7.85 12.58
C PHE A 18 -16.36 8.48 13.36
N ASP A 19 -16.07 8.97 14.56
CA ASP A 19 -17.08 9.51 15.48
C ASP A 19 -17.27 11.02 15.29
N VAL A 20 -17.91 11.39 14.17
CA VAL A 20 -18.37 12.75 13.92
C VAL A 20 -19.86 12.72 13.60
N TRP A 21 -20.62 13.49 14.38
CA TRP A 21 -22.07 13.56 14.24
C TRP A 21 -22.47 13.95 12.82
N GLY A 22 -23.41 13.19 12.26
CA GLY A 22 -23.92 13.39 10.90
C GLY A 22 -22.99 12.92 9.77
N LEU A 23 -21.76 12.46 10.05
CA LEU A 23 -20.78 12.06 9.03
C LEU A 23 -20.26 10.62 9.17
N SER A 24 -20.36 9.98 10.35
CA SER A 24 -19.86 8.62 10.64
C SER A 24 -20.09 7.63 9.49
N GLN A 25 -21.35 7.31 9.19
CA GLN A 25 -21.69 6.29 8.18
C GLN A 25 -21.10 6.58 6.80
N ARG A 26 -21.17 7.84 6.34
CA ARG A 26 -20.70 8.22 5.01
C ARG A 26 -19.18 8.14 4.91
N VAL A 27 -18.48 8.59 5.94
CA VAL A 27 -17.02 8.60 5.95
C VAL A 27 -16.48 7.18 6.13
N GLU A 28 -17.03 6.38 7.04
CA GLU A 28 -16.62 4.99 7.24
C GLU A 28 -16.80 4.15 5.97
N ALA A 29 -17.98 4.25 5.32
CA ALA A 29 -18.23 3.56 4.06
C ALA A 29 -17.27 4.02 2.94
N TYR A 30 -16.98 5.32 2.88
CA TYR A 30 -16.02 5.86 1.93
C TYR A 30 -14.61 5.32 2.15
N VAL A 31 -14.14 5.29 3.41
CA VAL A 31 -12.81 4.76 3.75
C VAL A 31 -12.70 3.29 3.38
N HIS A 32 -13.74 2.47 3.63
CA HIS A 32 -13.74 1.08 3.20
C HIS A 32 -13.56 0.93 1.68
N LYS A 33 -14.24 1.76 0.88
CA LYS A 33 -14.07 1.78 -0.57
C LYS A 33 -12.64 2.18 -0.97
N VAL A 34 -12.10 3.22 -0.36
CA VAL A 34 -10.72 3.67 -0.61
C VAL A 34 -9.71 2.57 -0.28
N VAL A 35 -9.87 1.87 0.85
CA VAL A 35 -8.99 0.75 1.23
C VAL A 35 -9.08 -0.37 0.21
N GLN A 36 -10.29 -0.72 -0.27
CA GLN A 36 -10.46 -1.70 -1.34
C GLN A 36 -9.72 -1.30 -2.62
N ASP A 37 -9.87 -0.05 -3.05
CA ASP A 37 -9.23 0.47 -4.26
C ASP A 37 -7.69 0.45 -4.14
N ILE A 38 -7.15 0.90 -3.00
CA ILE A 38 -5.71 0.88 -2.72
C ILE A 38 -5.18 -0.56 -2.73
N LEU A 39 -5.86 -1.49 -2.06
CA LEU A 39 -5.44 -2.88 -2.02
C LEU A 39 -5.49 -3.51 -3.41
N LEU A 40 -6.53 -3.26 -4.20
CA LEU A 40 -6.65 -3.81 -5.54
C LEU A 40 -5.50 -3.32 -6.45
N VAL A 41 -5.25 -2.01 -6.49
CA VAL A 41 -4.18 -1.43 -7.30
C VAL A 41 -2.81 -1.89 -6.80
N GLY A 42 -2.59 -1.90 -5.48
CA GLY A 42 -1.33 -2.32 -4.89
C GLY A 42 -0.96 -3.77 -5.22
N HIS A 43 -1.92 -4.72 -5.16
CA HIS A 43 -1.61 -6.11 -5.53
C HIS A 43 -1.36 -6.28 -7.03
N ARG A 44 -2.07 -5.53 -7.89
CA ARG A 44 -1.79 -5.53 -9.33
C ARG A 44 -0.38 -5.01 -9.63
N GLN A 45 0.04 -3.95 -8.96
CA GLN A 45 1.39 -3.39 -9.08
C GLN A 45 2.45 -4.34 -8.53
N ALA A 46 2.24 -4.91 -7.34
CA ALA A 46 3.15 -5.89 -6.76
C ALA A 46 3.39 -7.08 -7.71
N PHE A 47 2.34 -7.59 -8.35
CA PHE A 47 2.47 -8.64 -9.36
C PHE A 47 3.16 -8.14 -10.64
N ALA A 48 2.77 -6.97 -11.16
CA ALA A 48 3.37 -6.40 -12.36
C ALA A 48 4.87 -6.08 -12.22
N TRP A 49 5.35 -5.94 -10.98
CA TRP A 49 6.75 -5.67 -10.64
C TRP A 49 7.47 -6.88 -10.05
N ILE A 50 6.95 -8.10 -10.23
CA ILE A 50 7.54 -9.33 -9.66
C ILE A 50 9.02 -9.50 -10.01
N ASP A 51 9.41 -9.17 -11.24
CA ASP A 51 10.80 -9.27 -11.70
C ASP A 51 11.75 -8.32 -10.95
N LEU A 52 11.23 -7.29 -10.27
CA LEU A 52 12.04 -6.35 -9.50
C LEU A 52 12.33 -6.82 -8.07
N TRP A 53 11.51 -7.72 -7.52
CA TRP A 53 11.61 -8.11 -6.11
C TRP A 53 11.72 -9.61 -5.86
N TYR A 54 11.45 -10.46 -6.85
CA TYR A 54 11.44 -11.92 -6.67
C TYR A 54 12.78 -12.49 -6.20
N GLU A 55 13.91 -11.93 -6.67
CA GLU A 55 15.25 -12.39 -6.32
C GLU A 55 15.86 -11.68 -5.09
N MET A 56 15.14 -10.72 -4.50
CA MET A 56 15.65 -9.96 -3.35
C MET A 56 15.75 -10.83 -2.10
N ASP A 57 16.84 -10.68 -1.36
CA ASP A 57 16.92 -11.16 0.01
C ASP A 57 16.38 -10.12 1.01
N ILE A 58 16.34 -10.48 2.30
CA ILE A 58 15.83 -9.55 3.32
C ILE A 58 16.73 -8.31 3.51
N ASN A 59 18.03 -8.40 3.26
CA ASN A 59 18.95 -7.26 3.34
C ASN A 59 18.69 -6.27 2.19
N ASP A 60 18.48 -6.78 0.98
CA ASP A 60 18.10 -5.96 -0.19
C ASP A 60 16.81 -5.17 0.12
N VAL A 61 15.83 -5.83 0.76
CA VAL A 61 14.59 -5.17 1.20
C VAL A 61 14.88 -4.08 2.24
N ARG A 62 15.77 -4.31 3.21
CA ARG A 62 16.14 -3.29 4.21
C ARG A 62 16.85 -2.09 3.59
N GLU A 63 17.74 -2.30 2.63
CA GLU A 63 18.40 -1.23 1.91
C GLU A 63 17.39 -0.42 1.09
N TYR A 64 16.49 -1.10 0.37
CA TYR A 64 15.40 -0.47 -0.36
C TYR A 64 14.49 0.37 0.54
N GLU A 65 14.08 -0.16 1.70
CA GLU A 65 13.27 0.57 2.69
C GLU A 65 13.97 1.86 3.14
N LYS A 66 15.28 1.78 3.46
CA LYS A 66 16.08 2.94 3.88
C LYS A 66 16.16 4.00 2.78
N GLU A 67 16.52 3.60 1.56
CA GLU A 67 16.60 4.54 0.44
C GLU A 67 15.27 5.22 0.14
N MET A 68 14.17 4.45 0.16
CA MET A 68 12.83 4.98 -0.12
C MET A 68 12.35 5.92 0.98
N GLN A 69 12.71 5.64 2.24
CA GLN A 69 12.44 6.54 3.35
C GLN A 69 13.18 7.88 3.17
N GLU A 70 14.47 7.87 2.86
CA GLU A 70 15.26 9.08 2.62
C GLU A 70 14.71 9.88 1.42
N LYS A 71 14.44 9.22 0.29
CA LYS A 71 13.85 9.84 -0.91
C LYS A 71 12.48 10.46 -0.61
N THR A 72 11.64 9.79 0.18
CA THR A 72 10.31 10.30 0.56
C THR A 72 10.44 11.52 1.47
N ASN A 73 11.30 11.45 2.49
CA ASN A 73 11.53 12.57 3.41
C ASN A 73 12.03 13.82 2.68
N ASN A 74 12.96 13.66 1.73
CA ASN A 74 13.46 14.76 0.91
C ASN A 74 12.35 15.40 0.07
N LYS A 75 11.47 14.60 -0.55
CA LYS A 75 10.32 15.12 -1.32
C LYS A 75 9.34 15.90 -0.45
N VAL A 76 9.07 15.40 0.76
CA VAL A 76 8.18 16.09 1.71
C VAL A 76 8.80 17.40 2.17
N ALA A 77 10.10 17.43 2.48
CA ALA A 77 10.82 18.64 2.87
C ALA A 77 10.78 19.71 1.76
N VAL A 78 11.11 19.34 0.52
CA VAL A 78 11.07 20.26 -0.63
C VAL A 78 9.66 20.78 -0.89
N GLY A 79 8.64 19.91 -0.82
CA GLY A 79 7.24 20.32 -1.00
C GLY A 79 6.67 21.20 0.13
N VAL A 80 7.36 21.27 1.28
CA VAL A 80 7.07 22.23 2.37
C VAL A 80 7.76 23.56 2.10
N GLU A 81 8.96 23.58 1.52
CA GLU A 81 9.69 24.81 1.18
C GLU A 81 9.10 25.56 -0.01
N GLU A 82 8.43 24.85 -0.94
CA GLU A 82 7.75 25.46 -2.10
C GLU A 82 6.36 26.07 -1.79
N LYS A 83 5.88 25.97 -0.53
CA LYS A 83 4.61 26.56 -0.08
C LYS A 83 4.83 27.79 0.80
#